data_AF-A0AAU2NTG8-F1
#
_entry.id   AF-A0AAU2NTG8-F1
#
_cell.length_a   1.000
_cell.length_b   1.000
_cell.length_c   1.000
_cell.angle_alpha   90.00
_cell.angle_beta   90.00
_cell.angle_gamma   90.00
#
_symmetry.space_group_name_H-M   'P 1'
#
loop_
_entity.id
_entity.type
_entity.pdbx_description
1 polymer ?
#
loop_
_entity_poly.entity_id
_entity_poly.type
_entity_poly.pdbx_seq_one_letter_code
_entity_poly.pdbx_strand_id
1 'polypeptide(L)'
;MSMTQAAGGATVRRLLLGSQLRRLREARGVSREEAGYSIRASESKISRMELGRVGFKERDVADLLTLYGVEAEQERASVLGLVRDANATSWWHAYGDVLPGWFQTYLGLEEAASDIRSYEVQFVHGLLQTADYARAVITHGGHVTEPGEVERRVEVRLRRQQVLTAGRPPRLLAVLDEAALRRPWGGPELMRAQIDRLLELTDLPSVVLQVMPLGFGGLRAEGGAFSVLGFAEPELADVVYLEQFTTALYLDKPAEVAEYAGAMDGLAADGLSPDRTRELLRSVRQEL
;
A
#
# COMPACT_ATOMS: atom_id res chain seq x y z
N MET A 1 10.55 -29.23 2.73
CA MET A 1 10.40 -28.21 3.80
C MET A 1 10.14 -26.88 3.12
N SER A 2 9.05 -26.21 3.51
CA SER A 2 8.28 -25.24 2.70
C SER A 2 9.02 -23.94 2.36
N MET A 3 9.18 -23.63 1.07
CA MET A 3 9.62 -22.33 0.54
C MET A 3 8.46 -21.31 0.54
N THR A 4 7.90 -21.05 1.71
CA THR A 4 6.95 -19.95 1.92
C THR A 4 7.62 -18.90 2.79
N GLN A 5 8.77 -18.40 2.33
CA GLN A 5 9.35 -17.19 2.93
C GLN A 5 8.46 -16.03 2.49
N ALA A 6 7.61 -15.57 3.41
CA ALA A 6 6.63 -14.52 3.20
C ALA A 6 7.31 -13.28 2.61
N ALA A 7 6.92 -12.91 1.39
CA ALA A 7 7.44 -11.73 0.69
C ALA A 7 7.23 -10.43 1.51
N GLY A 8 6.19 -10.38 2.36
CA GLY A 8 5.96 -9.27 3.29
C GLY A 8 7.08 -9.08 4.32
N GLY A 9 7.81 -10.16 4.65
CA GLY A 9 8.96 -10.10 5.54
C GLY A 9 10.13 -9.29 4.97
N ALA A 10 10.30 -9.25 3.64
CA ALA A 10 11.37 -8.46 3.04
C ALA A 10 11.11 -6.96 3.17
N THR A 11 9.87 -6.51 2.89
CA THR A 11 9.51 -5.09 3.03
C THR A 11 9.52 -4.65 4.49
N VAL A 12 8.93 -5.44 5.40
CA VAL A 12 8.97 -5.14 6.84
C VAL A 12 10.41 -5.00 7.32
N ARG A 13 11.31 -5.92 6.97
CA ARG A 13 12.74 -5.81 7.33
C ARG A 13 13.41 -4.60 6.73
N ARG A 14 13.04 -4.22 5.50
CA ARG A 14 13.55 -3.02 4.84
C ARG A 14 13.12 -1.75 5.57
N LEU A 15 11.86 -1.69 6.00
CA LEU A 15 11.31 -0.61 6.82
C LEU A 15 11.99 -0.55 8.19
N LEU A 16 12.17 -1.69 8.86
CA LEU A 16 12.83 -1.77 10.17
C LEU A 16 14.29 -1.33 10.10
N LEU A 17 15.04 -1.80 9.10
CA LEU A 17 16.44 -1.39 8.87
C LEU A 17 16.52 0.12 8.57
N GLY A 18 15.62 0.64 7.73
CA GLY A 18 15.52 2.07 7.45
C GLY A 18 15.24 2.90 8.71
N SER A 19 14.26 2.48 9.52
CA SER A 19 13.88 3.11 10.80
C SER A 19 15.04 3.09 11.80
N GLN A 20 15.78 1.98 11.90
CA GLN A 20 16.96 1.87 12.74
C GLN A 20 18.08 2.83 12.29
N LEU A 21 18.38 2.89 10.99
CA LEU A 21 19.38 3.82 10.44
C LEU A 21 19.00 5.28 10.67
N ARG A 22 17.72 5.63 10.50
CA ARG A 22 17.21 6.97 10.80
C ARG A 22 17.43 7.35 12.26
N ARG A 23 17.07 6.46 13.18
CA ARG A 23 17.21 6.67 14.62
C ARG A 23 18.65 6.89 15.03
N LEU A 24 19.57 6.07 14.52
CA LEU A 24 21.01 6.22 14.76
C LEU A 24 21.54 7.54 14.21
N ARG A 25 21.11 7.94 13.01
CA ARG A 25 21.47 9.23 12.41
C ARG A 25 21.02 10.40 13.27
N GLU A 26 19.73 10.43 13.63
CA GLU A 26 19.12 11.51 14.40
C GLU A 26 19.71 11.60 15.82
N ALA A 27 20.02 10.47 16.46
CA ALA A 27 20.67 10.43 17.77
C ALA A 27 22.08 11.05 17.78
N ARG A 28 22.74 11.12 16.61
CA ARG A 28 24.04 11.78 16.44
C ARG A 28 23.95 13.20 15.87
N GLY A 29 22.73 13.70 15.64
CA GLY A 29 22.53 15.02 15.04
C GLY A 29 23.02 15.13 13.59
N VAL A 30 23.24 14.00 12.90
CA VAL A 30 23.75 13.97 11.54
C VAL A 30 22.60 14.27 10.56
N SER A 31 22.80 15.19 9.63
CA SER A 31 21.84 15.49 8.58
C SER A 31 21.81 14.38 7.50
N ARG A 32 20.73 14.31 6.73
CA ARG A 32 20.64 13.37 5.59
C ARG A 32 21.67 13.70 4.50
N GLU A 33 22.03 14.97 4.35
CA GLU A 33 23.04 15.42 3.39
C GLU A 33 24.42 14.91 3.78
N GLU A 34 24.83 15.08 5.04
CA GLU A 34 26.10 14.55 5.58
C GLU A 34 26.17 13.02 5.48
N ALA A 35 25.10 12.33 5.86
CA ALA A 35 24.99 10.89 5.70
C ALA A 35 25.14 10.48 4.23
N GLY A 36 24.47 11.18 3.32
CA GLY A 36 24.57 10.95 1.87
C GLY A 36 26.00 11.11 1.37
N TYR A 37 26.65 12.21 1.73
CA TYR A 37 28.03 12.50 1.35
C TYR A 37 28.99 11.37 1.76
N SER A 38 28.86 10.83 2.98
CA SER A 38 29.73 9.77 3.50
C SER A 38 29.75 8.50 2.65
N ILE A 39 28.62 8.16 2.02
CA ILE A 39 28.46 6.98 1.16
C ILE A 39 28.36 7.33 -0.33
N ARG A 40 28.73 8.56 -0.72
CA ARG A 40 28.66 9.07 -2.11
C ARG A 40 27.24 8.95 -2.70
N ALA A 41 26.24 9.30 -1.89
CA ALA A 41 24.82 9.28 -2.22
C ALA A 41 24.20 10.68 -2.09
N SER A 42 23.03 10.88 -2.70
CA SER A 42 22.22 12.06 -2.48
C SER A 42 21.44 11.99 -1.17
N GLU A 43 21.05 13.14 -0.63
CA GLU A 43 20.10 13.25 0.49
C GLU A 43 18.80 12.46 0.21
N SER A 44 18.29 12.55 -1.03
CA SER A 44 17.10 11.80 -1.49
C SER A 44 17.30 10.27 -1.42
N LYS A 45 18.51 9.76 -1.65
CA LYS A 45 18.80 8.33 -1.46
C LYS A 45 18.77 7.96 0.02
N ILE A 46 19.33 8.77 0.92
CA ILE A 46 19.26 8.52 2.37
C ILE A 46 17.80 8.52 2.84
N SER A 47 17.01 9.51 2.43
CA SER A 47 15.57 9.56 2.74
C SER A 47 14.86 8.27 2.30
N ARG A 48 15.06 7.81 1.05
CA ARG A 48 14.46 6.56 0.57
C ARG A 48 14.96 5.31 1.30
N MET A 49 16.22 5.28 1.73
CA MET A 49 16.78 4.18 2.53
C MET A 49 16.12 4.13 3.91
N GLU A 50 15.99 5.27 4.59
CA GLU A 50 15.34 5.37 5.90
C GLU A 50 13.86 4.99 5.86
N LEU A 51 13.21 5.23 4.74
CA LEU A 51 11.81 4.90 4.51
C LEU A 51 11.61 3.50 3.92
N GLY A 52 12.68 2.70 3.82
CA GLY A 52 12.62 1.35 3.26
C GLY A 52 12.14 1.27 1.80
N ARG A 53 12.30 2.35 1.01
CA ARG A 53 11.82 2.45 -0.39
C ARG A 53 12.88 2.02 -1.41
N VAL A 54 14.12 1.76 -0.98
CA VAL A 54 15.21 1.25 -1.81
C VAL A 54 15.99 0.18 -1.06
N GLY A 55 16.70 -0.67 -1.80
CA GLY A 55 17.59 -1.68 -1.22
C GLY A 55 18.84 -1.07 -0.57
N PHE A 56 19.51 -1.89 0.25
CA PHE A 56 20.67 -1.50 1.04
C PHE A 56 21.94 -2.17 0.51
N LYS A 57 22.98 -1.42 0.22
CA LYS A 57 24.30 -2.03 0.00
C LYS A 57 24.96 -2.24 1.36
N GLU A 58 25.47 -3.43 1.61
CA GLU A 58 26.13 -3.77 2.88
C GLU A 58 27.25 -2.78 3.22
N ARG A 59 28.05 -2.40 2.21
CA ARG A 59 29.06 -1.35 2.33
C ARG A 59 28.48 -0.01 2.76
N ASP A 60 27.44 0.48 2.09
CA ASP A 60 26.82 1.76 2.42
C ASP A 60 26.30 1.74 3.88
N VAL A 61 25.70 0.62 4.32
CA VAL A 61 25.23 0.46 5.71
C VAL A 61 26.41 0.45 6.69
N ALA A 62 27.49 -0.26 6.40
CA ALA A 62 28.68 -0.30 7.26
C ALA A 62 29.33 1.08 7.42
N ASP A 63 29.42 1.84 6.32
CA ASP A 63 29.97 3.20 6.30
C ASP A 63 29.07 4.17 7.11
N LEU A 64 27.75 4.07 6.98
CA LEU A 64 26.79 4.85 7.80
C LEU A 64 26.88 4.51 9.29
N LEU A 65 27.00 3.24 9.66
CA LEU A 65 27.16 2.83 11.06
C LEU A 65 28.44 3.42 11.68
N THR A 66 29.51 3.52 10.89
CA THR A 66 30.75 4.19 11.31
C THR A 66 30.51 5.69 11.51
N LEU A 67 29.83 6.36 10.58
CA LEU A 67 29.47 7.78 10.71
C LEU A 67 28.59 8.03 11.95
N TYR A 68 27.67 7.12 12.25
CA TYR A 68 26.77 7.22 13.40
C TYR A 68 27.43 6.79 14.73
N GLY A 69 28.73 6.48 14.71
CA GLY A 69 29.49 6.13 15.92
C GLY A 69 29.00 4.86 16.59
N VAL A 70 28.58 3.85 15.80
CA VAL A 70 28.26 2.51 16.30
C VAL A 70 29.56 1.70 16.35
N GLU A 71 30.14 1.59 17.54
CA GLU A 71 31.43 0.94 17.80
C GLU A 71 31.29 -0.52 18.24
N ALA A 72 30.17 -0.88 18.88
CA ALA A 72 29.95 -2.21 19.40
C ALA A 72 29.79 -3.23 18.25
N GLU A 73 30.74 -4.16 18.12
CA GLU A 73 30.75 -5.14 17.03
C GLU A 73 29.46 -5.97 16.96
N GLN A 74 28.90 -6.33 18.12
CA GLN A 74 27.64 -7.07 18.19
C GLN A 74 26.46 -6.28 17.62
N GLU A 75 26.42 -4.97 17.87
CA GLU A 75 25.38 -4.09 17.33
C GLU A 75 25.55 -3.93 15.82
N ARG A 76 26.78 -3.69 15.35
CA ARG A 76 27.09 -3.60 13.91
C ARG A 76 26.71 -4.88 13.16
N ALA A 77 27.11 -6.03 13.69
CA ALA A 77 26.79 -7.34 13.11
C ALA A 77 25.28 -7.57 13.04
N SER A 78 24.52 -7.13 14.06
CA SER A 78 23.07 -7.24 14.06
C SER A 78 22.43 -6.45 12.91
N VAL A 79 22.86 -5.21 12.67
CA VAL A 79 22.33 -4.35 11.60
C VAL A 79 22.72 -4.87 10.22
N LEU A 80 24.00 -5.26 10.05
CA LEU A 80 24.48 -5.80 8.78
C LEU A 80 23.83 -7.14 8.44
N GLY A 81 23.50 -7.96 9.44
CA GLY A 81 22.75 -9.20 9.25
C GLY A 81 21.38 -8.99 8.60
N LEU A 82 20.73 -7.85 8.83
CA LEU A 82 19.42 -7.52 8.26
C LEU A 82 19.46 -7.15 6.77
N VAL A 83 20.63 -6.75 6.25
CA VAL A 83 20.77 -6.24 4.88
C VAL A 83 20.36 -7.28 3.84
N ARG A 84 20.80 -8.53 4.01
CA ARG A 84 20.48 -9.61 3.06
C ARG A 84 18.97 -9.85 2.98
N ASP A 85 18.34 -9.92 4.15
CA ASP A 85 16.91 -10.21 4.24
C ASP A 85 16.04 -9.03 3.77
N ALA A 86 16.49 -7.78 3.97
CA ALA A 86 15.82 -6.58 3.47
C ALA A 86 15.91 -6.41 1.93
N ASN A 87 16.91 -7.04 1.32
CA ASN A 87 17.12 -7.06 -0.13
C ASN A 87 16.53 -8.28 -0.82
N ALA A 88 15.86 -9.18 -0.08
CA ALA A 88 15.22 -10.35 -0.66
C ALA A 88 14.26 -9.94 -1.79
N THR A 89 14.29 -10.70 -2.89
CA THR A 89 13.55 -10.37 -4.10
C THR A 89 12.05 -10.58 -3.89
N SER A 90 11.29 -9.50 -3.99
CA SER A 90 9.83 -9.54 -3.98
C SER A 90 9.26 -10.14 -5.26
N TRP A 91 8.08 -10.76 -5.18
CA TRP A 91 7.47 -11.45 -6.32
C TRP A 91 7.10 -10.52 -7.49
N TRP A 92 6.82 -9.25 -7.22
CA TRP A 92 6.45 -8.27 -8.24
C TRP A 92 7.63 -7.80 -9.10
N HIS A 93 8.88 -8.15 -8.75
CA HIS A 93 10.03 -7.84 -9.59
C HIS A 93 9.92 -8.45 -10.99
N ALA A 94 9.24 -9.59 -11.14
CA ALA A 94 8.96 -10.22 -12.44
C ALA A 94 7.99 -9.41 -13.33
N TYR A 95 7.37 -8.36 -12.78
CA TYR A 95 6.44 -7.47 -13.48
C TYR A 95 6.95 -6.03 -13.53
N GLY A 96 8.24 -5.80 -13.25
CA GLY A 96 8.82 -4.45 -13.16
C GLY A 96 8.79 -3.65 -14.46
N ASP A 97 8.59 -4.32 -15.59
CA ASP A 97 8.43 -3.74 -16.93
C ASP A 97 6.99 -3.25 -17.21
N VAL A 98 5.98 -3.84 -16.56
CA VAL A 98 4.56 -3.47 -16.71
C VAL A 98 4.01 -2.68 -15.53
N LEU A 99 4.80 -2.52 -14.46
CA LEU A 99 4.42 -1.79 -13.25
C LEU A 99 5.28 -0.54 -13.08
N PRO A 100 4.66 0.65 -12.93
CA PRO A 100 5.40 1.85 -12.56
C PRO A 100 6.20 1.65 -11.28
N GLY A 101 7.42 2.18 -11.22
CA GLY A 101 8.29 2.02 -10.05
C GLY A 101 7.68 2.58 -8.75
N TRP A 102 6.86 3.64 -8.85
CA TRP A 102 6.11 4.15 -7.71
C TRP A 102 5.10 3.12 -7.18
N PHE A 103 4.49 2.29 -8.03
CA PHE A 103 3.52 1.29 -7.62
C PHE A 103 4.17 0.07 -6.95
N GLN A 104 5.37 -0.31 -7.38
CA GLN A 104 6.13 -1.40 -6.77
C GLN A 104 6.44 -1.14 -5.28
N THR A 105 6.60 0.13 -4.91
CA THR A 105 6.76 0.54 -3.50
C THR A 105 5.47 0.27 -2.72
N TYR A 106 4.32 0.65 -3.28
CA TYR A 106 3.01 0.42 -2.67
C TYR A 106 2.75 -1.07 -2.44
N LEU A 107 3.06 -1.96 -3.41
CA LEU A 107 2.89 -3.40 -3.24
C LEU A 107 3.65 -3.96 -2.03
N GLY A 108 4.86 -3.46 -1.80
CA GLY A 108 5.63 -3.85 -0.62
C GLY A 108 4.98 -3.40 0.69
N LEU A 109 4.46 -2.18 0.73
CA LEU A 109 3.79 -1.64 1.91
C LEU A 109 2.43 -2.32 2.16
N GLU A 110 1.64 -2.58 1.10
CA GLU A 110 0.36 -3.29 1.15
C GLU A 110 0.55 -4.71 1.71
N GLU A 111 1.61 -5.42 1.29
CA GLU A 111 1.92 -6.77 1.77
C GLU A 111 2.46 -6.79 3.20
N ALA A 112 3.09 -5.70 3.65
CA ALA A 112 3.61 -5.54 5.00
C ALA A 112 2.56 -5.02 6.01
N ALA A 113 1.48 -4.41 5.53
CA ALA A 113 0.47 -3.80 6.37
C ALA A 113 -0.30 -4.85 7.17
N SER A 114 -0.60 -4.51 8.42
CA SER A 114 -1.52 -5.25 9.29
C SER A 114 -2.92 -4.61 9.33
N ASP A 115 -2.99 -3.34 8.94
CA ASP A 115 -4.19 -2.51 8.89
C ASP A 115 -4.15 -1.69 7.59
N ILE A 116 -5.20 -1.76 6.79
CA ILE A 116 -5.34 -1.03 5.53
C ILE A 116 -6.69 -0.30 5.59
N ARG A 117 -6.65 1.02 5.52
CA ARG A 117 -7.84 1.88 5.50
C ARG A 117 -7.83 2.66 4.20
N SER A 118 -8.82 2.46 3.33
CA SER A 118 -8.86 3.09 2.01
C SER A 118 -10.17 3.83 1.77
N TYR A 119 -10.07 5.03 1.21
CA TYR A 119 -11.19 5.75 0.61
C TYR A 119 -11.04 5.78 -0.91
N GLU A 120 -12.05 5.31 -1.61
CA GLU A 120 -12.02 5.17 -3.07
C GLU A 120 -13.20 5.89 -3.71
N VAL A 121 -12.91 6.78 -4.66
CA VAL A 121 -13.93 7.66 -5.27
C VAL A 121 -14.35 7.16 -6.64
N GLN A 122 -13.38 6.79 -7.49
CA GLN A 122 -13.63 6.52 -8.90
C GLN A 122 -13.74 5.03 -9.24
N PHE A 123 -13.08 4.19 -8.45
CA PHE A 123 -12.91 2.77 -8.72
C PHE A 123 -13.19 1.95 -7.47
N VAL A 124 -13.57 0.69 -7.63
CA VAL A 124 -13.53 -0.26 -6.51
C VAL A 124 -12.07 -0.49 -6.09
N HIS A 125 -11.77 -0.53 -4.79
CA HIS A 125 -10.41 -0.78 -4.28
C HIS A 125 -9.76 -2.02 -4.93
N GLY A 126 -8.47 -1.95 -5.27
CA GLY A 126 -7.80 -2.99 -6.05
C GLY A 126 -7.82 -4.40 -5.44
N LEU A 127 -7.87 -4.51 -4.10
CA LEU A 127 -8.00 -5.79 -3.40
C LEU A 127 -9.42 -6.39 -3.47
N LEU A 128 -10.40 -5.64 -3.94
CA LEU A 128 -11.81 -6.03 -3.97
C LEU A 128 -12.35 -6.26 -5.39
N GLN A 129 -11.50 -6.10 -6.42
CA GLN A 129 -11.91 -6.18 -7.83
C GLN A 129 -12.00 -7.62 -8.35
N THR A 130 -12.90 -7.88 -9.29
CA THR A 130 -12.84 -9.09 -10.13
C THR A 130 -11.78 -8.94 -11.23
N ALA A 131 -11.37 -10.05 -11.84
CA ALA A 131 -10.45 -10.03 -12.98
C ALA A 131 -10.99 -9.16 -14.13
N ASP A 132 -12.28 -9.29 -14.43
CA ASP A 132 -12.91 -8.57 -15.53
C ASP A 132 -13.03 -7.07 -15.24
N TYR A 133 -13.39 -6.69 -14.02
CA TYR A 133 -13.37 -5.27 -13.61
C TYR A 133 -11.96 -4.69 -13.67
N ALA A 134 -10.96 -5.41 -13.16
CA ALA A 134 -9.57 -4.98 -13.24
C ALA A 134 -9.12 -4.79 -14.70
N ARG A 135 -9.45 -5.74 -15.59
CA ARG A 135 -9.17 -5.66 -17.02
C ARG A 135 -9.82 -4.44 -17.66
N ALA A 136 -11.10 -4.20 -17.35
CA ALA A 136 -11.85 -3.07 -17.86
C ALA A 136 -11.21 -1.73 -17.43
N VAL A 137 -10.88 -1.56 -16.15
CA VAL A 137 -10.22 -0.34 -15.65
C VAL A 137 -8.85 -0.13 -16.28
N ILE A 138 -8.02 -1.18 -16.34
CA ILE A 138 -6.66 -1.11 -16.92
C ILE A 138 -6.72 -0.72 -18.40
N THR A 139 -7.68 -1.27 -19.15
CA THR A 139 -7.84 -0.99 -20.58
C THR A 139 -8.29 0.45 -20.83
N HIS A 140 -9.22 0.97 -20.02
CA HIS A 140 -9.72 2.34 -20.16
C HIS A 140 -8.71 3.41 -19.74
N GLY A 141 -7.77 3.08 -18.86
CA GLY A 141 -6.75 4.02 -18.36
C GLY A 141 -5.78 4.53 -19.44
N GLY A 142 -5.75 3.92 -20.63
CA GLY A 142 -4.96 4.42 -21.78
C GLY A 142 -3.44 4.34 -21.63
N HIS A 143 -2.94 3.77 -20.53
CA HIS A 143 -1.51 3.62 -20.22
C HIS A 143 -0.93 2.25 -20.61
N VAL A 144 -1.67 1.47 -21.38
CA VAL A 144 -1.23 0.16 -21.87
C VAL A 144 -1.04 0.25 -23.36
N THR A 145 0.20 0.04 -23.81
CA THR A 145 0.58 0.18 -25.22
C THR A 145 0.90 -1.16 -25.87
N GLU A 146 1.25 -2.17 -25.07
CA GLU A 146 1.70 -3.46 -25.59
C GLU A 146 0.66 -4.59 -25.46
N PRO A 147 0.55 -5.48 -26.46
CA PRO A 147 -0.26 -6.69 -26.35
C PRO A 147 0.19 -7.56 -25.17
N GLY A 148 -0.75 -7.97 -24.31
CA GLY A 148 -0.48 -8.85 -23.17
C GLY A 148 -0.09 -8.15 -21.85
N GLU A 149 0.24 -6.85 -21.90
CA GLU A 149 0.50 -6.07 -20.69
C GLU A 149 -0.73 -5.98 -19.77
N VAL A 150 -1.94 -5.89 -20.35
CA VAL A 150 -3.20 -5.90 -19.59
C VAL A 150 -3.30 -7.15 -18.72
N GLU A 151 -3.11 -8.33 -19.29
CA GLU A 151 -3.26 -9.60 -18.56
C GLU A 151 -2.21 -9.75 -17.46
N ARG A 152 -0.97 -9.29 -17.69
CA ARG A 152 0.06 -9.29 -16.65
C ARG A 152 -0.29 -8.34 -15.50
N ARG A 153 -0.84 -7.16 -15.78
CA ARG A 153 -1.33 -6.24 -14.73
C ARG A 153 -2.55 -6.81 -13.99
N VAL A 154 -3.44 -7.53 -14.69
CA VAL A 154 -4.55 -8.27 -14.06
C VAL A 154 -4.03 -9.38 -13.16
N GLU A 155 -3.02 -10.14 -13.60
CA GLU A 155 -2.38 -11.18 -12.80
C GLU A 155 -1.78 -10.62 -11.50
N VAL A 156 -1.07 -9.49 -11.58
CA VAL A 156 -0.58 -8.76 -10.40
C VAL A 156 -1.76 -8.39 -9.49
N ARG A 157 -2.87 -7.90 -10.05
CA ARG A 157 -4.07 -7.54 -9.27
C ARG A 157 -4.61 -8.74 -8.49
N LEU A 158 -4.82 -9.87 -9.15
CA LEU A 158 -5.38 -11.07 -8.54
C LEU A 158 -4.42 -11.69 -7.52
N ARG A 159 -3.11 -11.64 -7.78
CA ARG A 159 -2.10 -12.13 -6.85
C ARG A 159 -2.09 -11.34 -5.54
N ARG A 160 -2.26 -10.01 -5.60
CA ARG A 160 -2.35 -9.16 -4.40
C ARG A 160 -3.51 -9.54 -3.49
N GLN A 161 -4.65 -9.91 -4.07
CA GLN A 161 -5.87 -10.25 -3.32
C GLN A 161 -5.72 -11.47 -2.41
N GLN A 162 -4.71 -12.31 -2.66
CA GLN A 162 -4.39 -13.45 -1.80
C GLN A 162 -4.07 -13.04 -0.36
N VAL A 163 -3.68 -11.78 -0.13
CA VAL A 163 -3.44 -11.24 1.22
C VAL A 163 -4.70 -11.30 2.10
N LEU A 164 -5.90 -11.17 1.53
CA LEU A 164 -7.17 -11.17 2.26
C LEU A 164 -7.53 -12.55 2.84
N THR A 165 -6.97 -13.63 2.31
CA THR A 165 -7.22 -15.01 2.73
C THR A 165 -5.96 -15.71 3.25
N ALA A 166 -4.87 -14.96 3.45
CA ALA A 166 -3.64 -15.46 4.03
C ALA A 166 -3.82 -15.86 5.50
N GLY A 167 -2.83 -16.56 6.08
CA GLY A 167 -2.91 -17.01 7.48
C GLY A 167 -2.99 -15.89 8.52
N ARG A 168 -2.56 -14.67 8.15
CA ARG A 168 -2.71 -13.44 8.93
C ARG A 168 -3.12 -12.31 7.98
N PRO A 169 -4.41 -12.21 7.60
CA PRO A 169 -4.84 -11.18 6.68
C PRO A 169 -4.85 -9.81 7.39
N PRO A 170 -4.56 -8.71 6.67
CA PRO A 170 -4.70 -7.38 7.23
C PRO A 170 -6.17 -7.09 7.51
N ARG A 171 -6.43 -6.23 8.50
CA ARG A 171 -7.75 -5.61 8.63
C ARG A 171 -7.91 -4.60 7.50
N LEU A 172 -8.88 -4.81 6.63
CA LEU A 172 -9.20 -3.90 5.53
C LEU A 172 -10.50 -3.16 5.85
N LEU A 173 -10.42 -1.86 6.01
CA LEU A 173 -11.57 -0.96 5.96
C LEU A 173 -11.56 -0.24 4.62
N ALA A 174 -12.55 -0.53 3.77
CA ALA A 174 -12.73 0.16 2.51
C ALA A 174 -14.02 0.99 2.56
N VAL A 175 -13.89 2.29 2.38
CA VAL A 175 -15.02 3.20 2.16
C VAL A 175 -15.05 3.52 0.67
N LEU A 176 -16.10 3.09 -0.03
CA LEU A 176 -16.29 3.39 -1.45
C LEU A 176 -17.28 4.53 -1.62
N ASP A 177 -17.00 5.49 -2.48
CA ASP A 177 -18.03 6.39 -2.98
C ASP A 177 -19.02 5.59 -3.85
N GLU A 178 -20.32 5.83 -3.68
CA GLU A 178 -21.37 5.15 -4.45
C GLU A 178 -21.18 5.33 -5.97
N ALA A 179 -20.55 6.42 -6.43
CA ALA A 179 -20.22 6.62 -7.83
C ALA A 179 -19.32 5.51 -8.41
N ALA A 180 -18.41 4.94 -7.61
CA ALA A 180 -17.53 3.85 -8.03
C ALA A 180 -18.30 2.56 -8.37
N LEU A 181 -19.48 2.37 -7.75
CA LEU A 181 -20.36 1.22 -7.96
C LEU A 181 -21.30 1.41 -9.16
N ARG A 182 -21.56 2.66 -9.56
CA ARG A 182 -22.51 3.00 -10.63
C ARG A 182 -21.86 3.32 -11.97
N ARG A 183 -20.54 3.57 -11.99
CA ARG A 183 -19.82 3.87 -13.23
C ARG A 183 -19.72 2.63 -14.14
N PRO A 184 -20.08 2.72 -15.45
CA PRO A 184 -20.23 1.55 -16.31
C PRO A 184 -18.90 1.10 -16.95
N TRP A 185 -17.96 0.58 -16.16
CA TRP A 185 -16.62 0.21 -16.66
C TRP A 185 -16.60 -0.91 -17.71
N GLY A 186 -17.60 -1.79 -17.74
CA GLY A 186 -17.70 -2.83 -18.78
C GLY A 186 -19.09 -3.44 -18.91
N GLY A 187 -20.10 -2.59 -18.77
CA GLY A 187 -21.51 -2.95 -18.91
C GLY A 187 -22.15 -3.61 -17.68
N PRO A 188 -23.47 -3.86 -17.72
CA PRO A 188 -24.21 -4.27 -16.53
C PRO A 188 -23.83 -5.64 -15.97
N GLU A 189 -23.56 -6.63 -16.83
CA GLU A 189 -23.19 -7.99 -16.40
C GLU A 189 -21.88 -8.01 -15.61
N LEU A 190 -20.84 -7.32 -16.11
CA LEU A 190 -19.56 -7.19 -15.42
C LEU A 190 -19.72 -6.47 -14.07
N MET A 191 -20.52 -5.41 -14.04
CA MET A 191 -20.75 -4.65 -12.81
C MET A 191 -21.56 -5.47 -11.79
N ARG A 192 -22.53 -6.29 -12.21
CA ARG A 192 -23.21 -7.23 -11.32
C ARG A 192 -22.24 -8.24 -10.72
N ALA A 193 -21.35 -8.82 -11.53
CA ALA A 193 -20.32 -9.74 -11.05
C ALA A 193 -19.35 -9.06 -10.06
N GLN A 194 -18.99 -7.80 -10.30
CA GLN A 194 -18.19 -7.02 -9.36
C GLN A 194 -18.92 -6.78 -8.03
N ILE A 195 -20.23 -6.49 -8.06
CA ILE A 195 -21.01 -6.32 -6.83
C ILE A 195 -21.19 -7.63 -6.08
N ASP A 196 -21.41 -8.74 -6.79
CA ASP A 196 -21.46 -10.08 -6.19
C ASP A 196 -20.16 -10.38 -5.45
N ARG A 197 -19.01 -10.06 -6.05
CA ARG A 197 -17.71 -10.19 -5.39
C ARG A 197 -17.59 -9.33 -4.13
N LEU A 198 -18.10 -8.10 -4.15
CA LEU A 198 -18.10 -7.23 -2.96
C LEU A 198 -18.94 -7.82 -1.83
N LEU A 199 -20.12 -8.36 -2.15
CA LEU A 199 -21.00 -9.01 -1.18
C LEU A 199 -20.30 -10.20 -0.51
N GLU A 200 -19.67 -11.08 -1.31
CA GLU A 200 -18.88 -12.21 -0.78
C GLU A 200 -17.75 -11.75 0.15
N LEU A 201 -17.03 -10.69 -0.23
CA LEU A 201 -15.93 -10.16 0.56
C LEU A 201 -16.38 -9.58 1.90
N THR A 202 -17.63 -9.12 2.00
CA THR A 202 -18.18 -8.68 3.30
C THR A 202 -18.40 -9.81 4.29
N ASP A 203 -18.32 -11.08 3.88
CA ASP A 203 -18.40 -12.22 4.80
C ASP A 203 -17.06 -12.51 5.49
N LEU A 204 -15.95 -11.90 5.01
CA LEU A 204 -14.65 -12.03 5.64
C LEU A 204 -14.57 -11.17 6.92
N PRO A 205 -14.17 -11.74 8.07
CA PRO A 205 -14.12 -11.00 9.34
C PRO A 205 -13.05 -9.90 9.35
N SER A 206 -12.06 -9.99 8.47
CA SER A 206 -11.00 -8.99 8.32
C SER A 206 -11.39 -7.86 7.36
N VAL A 207 -12.56 -7.90 6.71
CA VAL A 207 -12.98 -6.90 5.72
C VAL A 207 -14.22 -6.16 6.22
N VAL A 208 -14.10 -4.84 6.32
CA VAL A 208 -15.19 -3.91 6.57
C VAL A 208 -15.36 -3.07 5.31
N LEU A 209 -16.49 -3.25 4.62
CA LEU A 209 -16.85 -2.48 3.45
C LEU A 209 -17.98 -1.52 3.81
N GLN A 210 -17.75 -0.23 3.58
CA GLN A 210 -18.75 0.82 3.73
C GLN A 210 -18.90 1.58 2.41
N VAL A 211 -20.05 2.23 2.25
CA VAL A 211 -20.32 3.07 1.08
C VAL A 211 -20.69 4.46 1.55
N MET A 212 -20.09 5.47 0.92
CA MET A 212 -20.52 6.85 1.03
C MET A 212 -21.62 7.12 -0.01
N PRO A 213 -22.86 7.42 0.41
CA PRO A 213 -23.95 7.69 -0.54
C PRO A 213 -23.75 8.98 -1.33
N LEU A 214 -24.23 9.02 -2.58
CA LEU A 214 -24.11 10.21 -3.45
C LEU A 214 -24.70 11.50 -2.86
N GLY A 215 -25.67 11.38 -1.95
CA GLY A 215 -26.34 12.53 -1.32
C GLY A 215 -25.57 13.17 -0.17
N PHE A 216 -24.40 12.65 0.21
CA PHE A 216 -23.65 13.14 1.37
C PHE A 216 -22.72 14.31 1.02
N GLY A 217 -22.98 15.49 1.60
CA GLY A 217 -22.26 16.73 1.30
C GLY A 217 -21.14 17.13 2.27
N GLY A 218 -20.82 16.31 3.28
CA GLY A 218 -19.91 16.65 4.38
C GLY A 218 -18.56 15.93 4.36
N LEU A 219 -18.09 15.49 3.19
CA LEU A 219 -16.90 14.64 3.03
C LEU A 219 -15.63 15.32 3.57
N ARG A 220 -15.01 14.73 4.61
CA ARG A 220 -13.70 15.15 5.15
C ARG A 220 -12.51 14.62 4.32
N ALA A 221 -12.69 14.42 3.02
CA ALA A 221 -11.73 13.82 2.11
C ALA A 221 -11.70 14.57 0.76
N GLU A 222 -11.62 15.89 0.81
CA GLU A 222 -11.64 16.79 -0.36
C GLU A 222 -10.52 16.47 -1.37
N GLY A 223 -9.40 15.91 -0.90
CA GLY A 223 -8.25 15.55 -1.72
C GLY A 223 -8.43 14.31 -2.60
N GLY A 224 -9.58 13.62 -2.53
CA GLY A 224 -9.87 12.44 -3.33
C GLY A 224 -9.48 11.12 -2.66
N ALA A 225 -9.17 10.10 -3.47
CA ALA A 225 -8.88 8.75 -2.99
C ALA A 225 -7.51 8.67 -2.28
N PHE A 226 -7.45 7.89 -1.21
CA PHE A 226 -6.22 7.66 -0.45
C PHE A 226 -6.27 6.35 0.33
N SER A 227 -5.11 5.88 0.76
CA SER A 227 -4.98 4.74 1.66
C SER A 227 -4.07 5.05 2.83
N VAL A 228 -4.40 4.58 4.02
CA VAL A 228 -3.56 4.59 5.22
C VAL A 228 -3.14 3.16 5.51
N LEU A 229 -1.84 2.92 5.51
CA LEU A 229 -1.22 1.62 5.73
C LEU A 229 -0.57 1.61 7.12
N GLY A 230 -1.08 0.75 7.99
CA GLY A 230 -0.58 0.57 9.36
C GLY A 230 0.14 -0.76 9.55
N PHE A 231 1.19 -0.75 10.35
CA PHE A 231 2.10 -1.89 10.55
C PHE A 231 1.98 -2.47 11.96
N ALA A 232 2.29 -3.76 12.12
CA ALA A 232 2.21 -4.43 13.41
C ALA A 232 3.40 -4.07 14.32
N GLU A 233 4.53 -3.71 13.70
CA GLU A 233 5.77 -3.33 14.36
C GLU A 233 5.67 -1.89 14.92
N PRO A 234 5.77 -1.71 16.26
CA PRO A 234 5.65 -0.39 16.88
C PRO A 234 6.69 0.65 16.43
N GLU A 235 7.82 0.20 15.88
CA GLU A 235 8.89 1.05 15.36
C GLU A 235 8.61 1.64 13.97
N LEU A 236 7.54 1.18 13.31
CA LEU A 236 7.15 1.61 11.98
C LEU A 236 6.02 2.64 12.08
N ALA A 237 6.21 3.78 11.41
CA ALA A 237 5.15 4.77 11.26
C ALA A 237 4.17 4.33 10.18
N ASP A 238 2.88 4.60 10.40
CA ASP A 238 1.85 4.48 9.37
C ASP A 238 2.21 5.35 8.16
N VAL A 239 1.81 4.89 6.97
CA VAL A 239 2.08 5.56 5.71
C VAL A 239 0.78 5.86 4.98
N VAL A 240 0.60 7.12 4.57
CA VAL A 240 -0.48 7.52 3.66
C VAL A 240 0.01 7.39 2.22
N TYR A 241 -0.78 6.71 1.41
CA TYR A 241 -0.59 6.57 -0.03
C TYR A 241 -1.62 7.41 -0.78
N LEU A 242 -1.12 8.25 -1.69
CA LEU A 242 -1.92 9.07 -2.59
C LEU A 242 -1.51 8.75 -4.02
N GLU A 243 -2.36 8.04 -4.76
CA GLU A 243 -2.14 7.79 -6.17
C GLU A 243 -2.48 9.05 -6.99
N GLN A 244 -1.61 9.36 -7.96
CA GLN A 244 -1.80 10.44 -8.91
C GLN A 244 -1.65 9.86 -10.32
N PHE A 245 -2.10 10.61 -11.33
CA PHE A 245 -2.16 10.12 -12.71
C PHE A 245 -0.83 9.53 -13.24
N THR A 246 0.32 10.08 -12.85
CA THR A 246 1.64 9.62 -13.30
C THR A 246 2.61 9.28 -12.17
N THR A 247 2.22 9.49 -10.92
CA THR A 247 3.09 9.38 -9.75
C THR A 247 2.30 8.95 -8.53
N ALA A 248 2.96 8.79 -7.39
CA ALA A 248 2.30 8.67 -6.11
C ALA A 248 3.07 9.42 -5.02
N LEU A 249 2.33 9.87 -4.01
CA LEU A 249 2.91 10.42 -2.79
C LEU A 249 2.80 9.40 -1.67
N TYR A 250 3.85 9.37 -0.84
CA TYR A 250 3.93 8.56 0.35
C TYR A 250 4.24 9.49 1.52
N LEU A 251 3.24 9.75 2.36
CA LEU A 251 3.36 10.63 3.51
C LEU A 251 3.59 9.78 4.76
N ASP A 252 4.60 10.14 5.52
CA ASP A 252 5.05 9.42 6.72
C ASP A 252 5.34 10.37 7.89
N LYS A 253 5.04 11.68 7.72
CA LYS A 253 5.14 12.64 8.82
C LYS A 253 3.96 12.44 9.78
N PRO A 254 4.19 12.38 11.10
CA PRO A 254 3.13 12.13 12.07
C PRO A 254 1.93 13.08 11.96
N ALA A 255 2.15 14.37 11.69
CA ALA A 255 1.08 15.35 11.55
C ALA A 255 0.21 15.08 10.30
N GLU A 256 0.84 14.84 9.15
CA GLU A 256 0.13 14.52 7.89
C GLU A 256 -0.66 13.22 8.04
N VAL A 257 -0.02 12.18 8.59
CA VAL A 257 -0.67 10.87 8.83
C VAL A 257 -1.87 11.01 9.77
N ALA A 258 -1.74 11.79 10.85
CA ALA A 258 -2.84 12.01 11.79
C ALA A 258 -4.04 12.71 11.16
N GLU A 259 -3.83 13.66 10.25
CA GLU A 259 -4.91 14.32 9.51
C GLU A 259 -5.67 13.34 8.63
N TYR A 260 -4.97 12.51 7.86
CA TYR A 260 -5.60 11.48 7.00
C TYR A 260 -6.26 10.35 7.81
N ALA A 261 -5.70 9.98 8.95
CA ALA A 261 -6.34 9.03 9.87
C ALA A 261 -7.66 9.59 10.41
N GLY A 262 -7.68 10.85 10.84
CA GLY A 262 -8.91 11.53 11.28
C GLY A 262 -9.94 11.69 10.16
N ALA A 263 -9.49 11.88 8.91
CA ALA A 263 -10.36 11.86 7.74
C ALA A 263 -10.99 10.47 7.53
N MET A 264 -10.22 9.38 7.64
CA MET A 264 -10.77 8.02 7.57
C MET A 264 -11.78 7.74 8.68
N ASP A 265 -11.49 8.18 9.91
CA ASP A 265 -12.42 7.98 11.04
C ASP A 265 -13.75 8.71 10.78
N GLY A 266 -13.70 9.92 10.22
CA GLY A 266 -14.90 10.65 9.77
C GLY A 266 -15.66 9.92 8.67
N LEU A 267 -14.96 9.47 7.62
CA LEU A 267 -15.56 8.70 6.52
C LEU A 267 -16.24 7.41 6.99
N ALA A 268 -15.63 6.71 7.95
CA ALA A 268 -16.17 5.48 8.51
C ALA A 268 -17.42 5.74 9.38
N ALA A 269 -17.42 6.86 10.11
CA ALA A 269 -18.55 7.29 10.93
C ALA A 269 -19.75 7.77 10.08
N ASP A 270 -19.47 8.50 9.00
CA ASP A 270 -20.48 9.10 8.13
C ASP A 270 -20.99 8.14 7.05
N GLY A 271 -20.14 7.18 6.64
CA GLY A 271 -20.49 6.16 5.66
C GLY A 271 -21.58 5.23 6.17
N LEU A 272 -22.27 4.57 5.23
CA LEU A 272 -23.27 3.57 5.58
C LEU A 272 -22.65 2.49 6.48
N SER A 273 -23.41 2.05 7.49
CA SER A 273 -23.03 0.87 8.28
C SER A 273 -22.88 -0.36 7.36
N PRO A 274 -22.07 -1.36 7.73
CA PRO A 274 -21.86 -2.55 6.90
C PRO A 274 -23.15 -3.22 6.40
N ASP A 275 -24.19 -3.29 7.23
CA ASP A 275 -25.47 -3.88 6.84
C ASP A 275 -26.23 -3.02 5.81
N ARG A 276 -26.24 -1.70 6.01
CA ARG A 276 -26.84 -0.77 5.03
C ARG A 276 -26.03 -0.72 3.74
N THR A 277 -24.73 -0.92 3.80
CA THR A 277 -23.89 -1.11 2.62
C THR A 277 -24.28 -2.36 1.84
N ARG A 278 -24.50 -3.51 2.50
CA ARG A 278 -24.99 -4.72 1.82
C ARG A 278 -26.35 -4.52 1.15
N GLU A 279 -27.25 -3.80 1.79
CA GLU A 279 -28.56 -3.45 1.21
C GLU A 279 -28.40 -2.58 -0.04
N LEU A 280 -27.57 -1.53 0.03
CA LEU A 280 -27.28 -0.68 -1.12
C LEU A 280 -26.66 -1.49 -2.27
N LEU A 281 -25.67 -2.34 -1.99
CA LEU A 281 -25.06 -3.21 -2.99
C LEU A 281 -26.10 -4.09 -3.70
N ARG A 282 -27.03 -4.69 -2.95
CA ARG A 282 -28.12 -5.47 -3.54
C ARG A 282 -29.06 -4.62 -4.41
N SER A 283 -29.35 -3.38 -4.01
CA SER A 283 -30.15 -2.44 -4.82
C SER A 283 -29.45 -2.11 -6.13
N VAL A 284 -28.19 -1.66 -6.07
CA VAL A 284 -27.41 -1.31 -7.26
C VAL A 284 -27.30 -2.52 -8.20
N ARG A 285 -27.11 -3.73 -7.67
CA ARG A 285 -27.09 -4.97 -8.46
C ARG A 285 -28.39 -5.24 -9.23
N GLN A 286 -29.55 -4.89 -8.65
CA GLN A 286 -30.85 -5.07 -9.29
C GLN A 286 -31.14 -4.00 -10.36
N GLU A 287 -30.54 -2.81 -10.21
CA GLU A 287 -30.69 -1.68 -11.14
C GLU A 287 -29.83 -1.81 -12.41
N LEU A 288 -28.64 -2.41 -12.28
CA LEU A 288 -27.83 -2.88 -13.42
C LEU A 288 -28.58 -3.99 -14.14
#